data_AF-A0A962PXR0-F1
#
_entry.id   AF-A0A962PXR0-F1
#
_cell.length_a   1.000
_cell.length_b   1.000
_cell.length_c   1.000
_cell.angle_alpha   90.00
_cell.angle_beta   90.00
_cell.angle_gamma   90.00
#
_symmetry.space_group_name_H-M   'P 1'
#
loop_
_entity.id
_entity.type
_entity.pdbx_description
1 polymer ?
#
loop_
_entity_poly.entity_id
_entity_poly.type
_entity_poly.pdbx_seq_one_letter_code
_entity_poly.pdbx_strand_id
1 'polypeptide(L)' 'DTATLGKTQGKDGDANKPTYVKLMGLAGAKKEVKRLLKAALEALDEFGESADHLRDLARYIVERDR' A
#
# COMPACT_ATOMS: atom_id res chain seq x y z
N ASP A 1 2.43 -36.91 23.97
CA ASP A 1 2.04 -36.64 22.57
C ASP A 1 2.57 -35.31 22.07
N THR A 2 3.59 -35.43 21.23
CA THR A 2 4.45 -34.40 20.65
C THR A 2 4.00 -34.05 19.21
N ALA A 3 2.70 -33.81 18.97
CA ALA A 3 2.19 -33.76 17.59
C ALA A 3 1.00 -32.82 17.31
N THR A 4 0.93 -31.62 17.90
CA THR A 4 -0.12 -30.65 17.48
C THR A 4 0.26 -29.17 17.53
N LEU A 5 1.55 -28.85 17.72
CA LEU A 5 2.05 -27.49 17.61
C LEU A 5 3.27 -27.46 16.68
N GLY A 6 3.04 -27.80 15.41
CA GLY A 6 4.01 -27.75 14.33
C GLY A 6 4.28 -26.34 13.79
N LYS A 7 4.26 -25.30 14.62
CA LYS A 7 4.79 -23.97 14.27
C LYS A 7 5.57 -23.43 15.45
N THR A 8 6.89 -23.43 15.30
CA THR A 8 7.82 -22.69 16.15
C THR A 8 7.35 -21.24 16.26
N GLN A 9 6.80 -20.86 17.42
CA GLN A 9 6.76 -19.45 17.80
C GLN A 9 8.21 -18.95 17.77
N GLY A 10 8.49 -17.96 16.91
CA GLY A 10 9.84 -17.37 16.78
C GLY A 10 10.49 -17.43 15.39
N LYS A 11 9.77 -17.79 14.32
CA LYS A 11 10.27 -17.67 12.94
C LYS A 11 9.43 -16.72 12.09
N ASP A 12 9.44 -15.43 12.42
CA ASP A 12 9.12 -14.36 11.45
C ASP A 12 9.76 -13.02 11.88
N GLY A 13 10.91 -13.09 12.57
CA GLY A 13 11.69 -11.92 12.97
C GLY A 13 12.34 -11.15 11.81
N ASP A 14 12.31 -11.67 10.58
CA ASP A 14 13.12 -11.13 9.48
C ASP A 14 12.36 -11.05 8.15
N ALA A 15 11.14 -10.51 8.16
CA ALA A 15 10.68 -9.79 6.97
C ALA A 15 11.36 -8.41 6.96
N ASN A 16 12.66 -8.39 6.73
CA ASN A 16 13.47 -7.20 6.50
C ASN A 16 13.14 -6.58 5.13
N LYS A 17 11.86 -6.62 4.72
CA LYS A 17 11.34 -5.90 3.57
C LYS A 17 11.36 -4.44 3.94
N PRO A 18 12.11 -3.59 3.22
CA PRO A 18 12.00 -2.16 3.39
C PRO A 18 10.58 -1.76 2.95
N THR A 19 9.66 -1.67 3.90
CA THR A 19 8.34 -1.10 3.64
C THR A 19 8.50 0.41 3.57
N TYR A 20 7.65 1.08 2.78
CA TYR A 20 7.66 2.55 2.67
C TYR A 20 7.63 3.24 4.04
N VAL A 21 6.89 2.69 5.01
CA VAL A 21 6.83 3.20 6.38
C VAL A 21 8.16 3.01 7.13
N LYS A 22 8.84 1.86 6.96
CA LYS A 22 10.14 1.58 7.59
C LYS A 22 11.28 2.44 7.00
N LEU A 23 11.18 2.80 5.72
CA LEU A 23 12.18 3.63 5.02
C LEU A 23 11.97 5.15 5.19
N MET A 24 10.73 5.61 5.13
CA MET A 24 10.40 7.04 5.02
C MET A 24 9.70 7.60 6.27
N GLY A 25 9.40 6.74 7.25
CA GLY A 25 8.52 7.06 8.37
C GLY A 25 7.06 7.22 7.93
N LEU A 26 6.14 7.29 8.89
CA LEU A 26 4.70 7.44 8.61
C LEU A 26 4.37 8.71 7.82
N ALA A 27 5.02 9.82 8.15
CA ALA A 27 4.83 11.09 7.45
C ALA A 27 5.33 11.03 6.00
N GLY A 28 6.51 10.44 5.76
CA GLY A 28 7.05 10.26 4.42
C GLY A 28 6.20 9.30 3.58
N ALA A 29 5.74 8.19 4.17
CA ALA A 29 4.82 7.27 3.51
C ALA A 29 3.51 7.95 3.11
N LYS A 30 2.90 8.76 3.99
CA LYS A 30 1.69 9.55 3.66
C LYS A 30 1.92 10.55 2.53
N LYS A 31 3.08 11.21 2.50
CA LYS A 31 3.46 12.12 1.39
C LYS A 31 3.61 11.37 0.08
N GLU A 32 4.25 10.20 0.12
CA GLU A 32 4.50 9.39 -1.06
C GLU A 32 3.20 8.82 -1.64
N VAL A 33 2.27 8.39 -0.79
CA VAL A 33 0.93 7.98 -1.21
C VAL A 33 0.20 9.11 -1.96
N LYS A 34 0.24 10.35 -1.44
CA LYS A 34 -0.35 11.51 -2.12
C LYS A 34 0.32 11.81 -3.47
N ARG A 35 1.65 11.66 -3.54
CA ARG A 35 2.42 11.85 -4.78
C ARG A 35 2.02 10.81 -5.84
N LEU A 36 1.92 9.55 -5.44
CA LEU A 36 1.52 8.45 -6.33
C LEU A 36 0.07 8.59 -6.80
N LEU A 37 -0.85 9.00 -5.92
CA LEU A 37 -2.23 9.28 -6.30
C LEU A 37 -2.30 10.38 -7.37
N LYS A 38 -1.57 11.47 -7.16
CA LYS A 38 -1.52 12.57 -8.15
C LYS A 38 -1.01 12.07 -9.51
N ALA A 39 0.11 11.34 -9.53
CA ALA A 39 0.67 10.80 -10.77
C ALA A 39 -0.29 9.83 -11.48
N ALA A 40 -1.04 9.02 -10.72
CA ALA A 40 -2.05 8.13 -11.29
C ALA A 40 -3.22 8.91 -11.93
N LEU A 41 -3.69 9.99 -11.29
CA LEU A 41 -4.75 10.82 -11.85
C LEU A 41 -4.29 11.56 -13.12
N GLU A 42 -3.07 12.13 -13.10
CA GLU A 42 -2.48 12.80 -14.27
C GLU A 42 -2.32 11.83 -15.46
N ALA A 43 -1.91 10.59 -15.21
CA ALA A 43 -1.82 9.56 -16.25
C ALA A 43 -3.19 9.18 -16.85
N LEU A 44 -4.29 9.49 -16.16
CA LEU A 44 -5.65 9.20 -16.64
C LEU A 44 -6.29 10.38 -17.38
N ASP A 45 -5.70 11.57 -17.35
CA ASP A 45 -6.29 12.79 -17.93
C ASP A 45 -6.57 12.66 -19.44
N GLU A 46 -5.71 11.98 -20.19
CA GLU A 46 -5.89 11.79 -21.64
C GLU A 46 -7.13 10.96 -22.01
N PHE A 47 -7.67 10.19 -21.07
CA PHE A 47 -8.85 9.34 -21.29
C PHE A 47 -10.18 10.04 -20.96
N GLY A 48 -10.14 11.28 -20.45
CA GLY A 48 -11.33 12.03 -20.07
C GLY A 48 -12.22 11.27 -19.09
N GLU A 49 -13.54 11.43 -19.21
CA GLU A 49 -14.55 10.82 -18.32
C GLU A 49 -14.54 9.28 -18.34
N SER A 50 -14.06 8.66 -19.41
CA SER A 50 -14.03 7.19 -19.52
C SER A 50 -13.15 6.52 -18.45
N ALA A 51 -12.22 7.26 -17.86
CA ALA A 51 -11.33 6.80 -16.80
C ALA A 51 -11.84 7.09 -15.38
N ASP A 52 -13.04 7.63 -15.19
CA ASP A 52 -13.51 8.05 -13.85
C ASP A 52 -13.55 6.88 -12.85
N HIS A 53 -13.97 5.69 -13.28
CA HIS A 53 -13.94 4.50 -12.43
C HIS A 53 -12.52 4.13 -11.96
N LEU A 54 -11.50 4.40 -12.77
CA LEU A 54 -10.10 4.18 -12.38
C LEU A 54 -9.61 5.26 -11.41
N ARG A 55 -10.05 6.52 -11.58
CA ARG A 55 -9.78 7.61 -10.64
C ARG A 55 -10.39 7.31 -9.27
N ASP A 56 -11.63 6.84 -9.24
CA ASP A 56 -12.33 6.46 -8.01
C ASP A 56 -11.63 5.31 -7.30
N LEU A 57 -11.22 4.28 -8.05
CA LEU A 57 -10.46 3.16 -7.51
C LEU A 57 -9.13 3.62 -6.90
N ALA A 58 -8.40 4.50 -7.59
CA ALA A 58 -7.14 5.05 -7.09
C ALA A 58 -7.32 5.81 -5.76
N ARG A 59 -8.37 6.65 -5.66
CA ARG A 59 -8.72 7.36 -4.42
C ARG A 59 -9.09 6.39 -3.31
N TYR A 60 -9.95 5.41 -3.61
CA TYR A 60 -10.38 4.39 -2.65
C TYR A 60 -9.20 3.61 -2.05
N ILE A 61 -8.20 3.24 -2.86
CA ILE A 61 -7.01 2.51 -2.39
C ILE A 61 -6.21 3.34 -1.37
N VAL A 62 -6.19 4.67 -1.53
CA VAL A 62 -5.46 5.60 -0.65
C VAL A 62 -6.23 5.92 0.62
N GLU A 63 -7.55 6.03 0.53
CA GLU A 63 -8.42 6.46 1.62
C GLU A 63 -8.89 5.30 2.51
N ARG A 64 -8.77 4.04 2.07
CA ARG A 64 -9.22 2.90 2.87
C ARG A 64 -8.46 2.81 4.20
N ASP A 65 -9.18 2.92 5.31
CA ASP A 65 -8.73 2.49 6.63
C ASP A 65 -8.97 0.97 6.72
N ARG A 66 -7.89 0.20 6.77
CA ARG A 66 -7.89 -1.19 7.24
C ARG A 66 -6.86 -1.32 8.34
#